data_AF-A0A5J4RU70-F1
#
_entry.id   AF-A0A5J4RU70-F1
#
_cell.length_a   1.000
_cell.length_b   1.000
_cell.length_c   1.000
_cell.angle_alpha   90.00
_cell.angle_beta   90.00
_cell.angle_gamma   90.00
#
_symmetry.space_group_name_H-M   'P 1'
#
loop_
_entity.id
_entity.type
_entity.pdbx_description
1 polymer ?
#
loop_
_entity_poly.entity_id
_entity_poly.type
_entity_poly.pdbx_seq_one_letter_code
_entity_poly.pdbx_strand_id
1 'polypeptide(L)' 'MKITLTLHCPNCQSTKIKKNGKKSSGKQNYLCKNCFR' A
#
# COMPACT_ATOMS: atom_id res chain seq x y z
N MET A 1 -18.94 0.09 13.16
CA MET A 1 -18.67 -0.35 11.77
C MET A 1 -17.17 -0.34 11.52
N LYS A 2 -16.60 -1.40 10.94
CA LYS A 2 -15.19 -1.45 10.53
C LYS A 2 -15.12 -1.30 9.01
N ILE A 3 -14.63 -0.17 8.53
CA ILE A 3 -14.47 0.08 7.09
C ILE A 3 -13.12 -0.49 6.67
N THR A 4 -13.13 -1.43 5.73
CA THR A 4 -11.92 -2.00 5.14
C THR A 4 -11.75 -1.40 3.76
N LEU A 5 -10.70 -0.59 3.57
CA LEU A 5 -10.31 -0.07 2.27
C LEU A 5 -9.30 -1.02 1.64
N THR A 6 -9.65 -1.58 0.48
CA THR A 6 -8.74 -2.41 -0.32
C THR A 6 -7.86 -1.52 -1.19
N LEU A 7 -6.54 -1.64 -1.04
CA LEU A 7 -5.56 -0.91 -1.85
C LEU A 7 -5.08 -1.79 -3.00
N HIS A 8 -5.06 -1.23 -4.21
CA HIS A 8 -4.53 -1.88 -5.40
C HIS A 8 -3.23 -1.21 -5.84
N CYS A 9 -2.26 -1.99 -6.30
CA CYS A 9 -1.06 -1.47 -6.92
C CYS A 9 -1.42 -0.83 -8.27
N PRO A 10 -1.05 0.44 -8.54
CA PRO A 10 -1.34 1.06 -9.83
C PRO A 10 -0.59 0.41 -11.00
N ASN A 11 0.53 -0.30 -10.74
CA ASN A 11 1.32 -0.92 -11.80
C ASN A 11 0.83 -2.31 -12.20
N CYS A 12 0.45 -3.15 -11.21
CA CYS A 12 0.10 -4.56 -11.45
C CYS A 12 -1.29 -4.96 -10.93
N GLN A 13 -2.08 -3.99 -10.43
CA GLN A 13 -3.44 -4.15 -9.89
C GLN A 13 -3.57 -5.10 -8.70
N SER A 14 -2.46 -5.67 -8.23
CA SER A 14 -2.40 -6.56 -7.06
C SER A 14 -2.85 -5.86 -5.78
N THR A 15 -3.57 -6.58 -4.94
CA THR A 15 -3.96 -6.16 -3.59
C THR A 15 -2.92 -6.50 -2.53
N LYS A 16 -1.82 -7.17 -2.91
CA LYS A 16 -0.74 -7.56 -1.99
C LYS A 16 0.17 -6.37 -1.65
N ILE A 17 -0.37 -5.40 -0.91
CA ILE A 17 0.31 -4.18 -0.50
C ILE A 17 0.75 -4.26 0.97
N LYS A 18 2.03 -3.99 1.24
CA LYS A 18 2.60 -3.86 2.59
C LYS A 18 2.73 -2.38 2.96
N LYS A 19 2.39 -2.01 4.19
CA LYS A 19 2.75 -0.71 4.78
C LYS A 19 4.25 -0.68 5.09
N ASN A 20 5.00 0.24 4.47
CA ASN A 20 6.47 0.30 4.55
C ASN A 20 6.97 1.55 5.28
N GLY A 21 6.53 1.73 6.52
CA GLY A 21 6.89 2.88 7.35
C GLY A 21 6.18 4.18 6.96
N LYS A 22 6.30 5.20 7.82
CA LYS A 22 5.66 6.51 7.64
C LYS A 22 6.76 7.56 7.50
N LYS A 23 6.66 8.44 6.51
CA LYS A 23 7.59 9.57 6.32
C LYS A 23 7.41 10.58 7.47
N SER A 24 8.44 11.39 7.73
CA SER A 24 8.37 12.52 8.68
C SER A 24 7.23 13.49 8.36
N SER A 25 6.87 13.64 7.09
CA SER A 25 5.70 14.41 6.63
C SER A 25 4.34 13.77 6.93
N GLY A 26 4.30 12.62 7.60
CA GLY A 26 3.07 11.90 7.94
C GLY A 26 2.49 11.03 6.82
N LYS A 27 3.09 11.03 5.62
CA LYS A 27 2.66 10.16 4.51
C LYS A 27 3.04 8.70 4.78
N GLN A 28 2.09 7.78 4.65
CA GLN A 28 2.34 6.34 4.71
C GLN A 28 2.97 5.85 3.41
N ASN A 29 4.09 5.14 3.49
CA ASN A 29 4.64 4.43 2.33
C ASN A 29 3.96 3.07 2.19
N TYR A 30 3.76 2.67 0.95
CA TYR A 30 3.20 1.38 0.58
C TYR A 30 4.15 0.71 -0.40
N LEU A 31 4.30 -0.61 -0.29
CA LEU A 31 5.13 -1.43 -1.17
C LEU A 31 4.29 -2.59 -1.67
N CYS A 32 4.16 -2.75 -2.99
CA CYS A 32 3.56 -3.93 -3.59
C CYS A 32 4.52 -5.12 -3.48
N LYS A 33 4.04 -6.25 -2.95
CA LYS A 33 4.83 -7.48 -2.86
C LYS A 33 4.96 -8.24 -4.19
N ASN A 34 4.16 -7.89 -5.19
CA ASN A 34 4.20 -8.57 -6.49
C ASN A 34 5.22 -7.92 -7.44
N CYS A 35 5.19 -6.59 -7.58
CA CYS A 35 6.07 -5.87 -8.50
C CYS A 35 7.12 -5.00 -7.82
N PHE A 36 7.17 -5.02 -6.48
CA PHE A 36 8.15 -4.27 -5.67
C PHE A 36 8.14 -2.76 -5.92
N ARG A 37 7.01 -2.22 -6.39
CA ARG A 37 6.74 -0.78 -6.52
C ARG A 37 5.72 -0.28 -5.52
#